data_AF-A0A9Q9C205-F1
#
_entry.id   AF-A0A9Q9C205-F1
#
_cell.length_a   1.000
_cell.length_b   1.000
_cell.length_c   1.000
_cell.angle_alpha   90.00
_cell.angle_beta   90.00
_cell.angle_gamma   90.00
#
_symmetry.space_group_name_H-M   'P 1'
#
loop_
_entity.id
_entity.type
_entity.pdbx_description
1 polymer ?
#
loop_
_entity_poly.entity_id
_entity_poly.type
_entity_poly.pdbx_seq_one_letter_code
_entity_poly.pdbx_strand_id
1 'polypeptide(L)' 'MHNSLVRLKASVFGNNLTEASHAIDPCLHDILDQYDHSQMTVFTRLMEMLLDTDISDKASKALKIVDLVKFPIKKAME' A
#
# COMPACT_ATOMS: atom_id res chain seq x y z
N MET A 1 -10.93 10.42 2.03
CA MET A 1 -10.31 9.08 1.90
C MET A 1 -10.81 8.48 0.60
N HIS A 2 -9.92 8.18 -0.35
CA HIS A 2 -10.32 7.74 -1.68
C HIS A 2 -11.10 6.42 -1.63
N ASN A 3 -12.03 6.23 -2.57
CA ASN A 3 -12.88 5.03 -2.61
C ASN A 3 -12.05 3.74 -2.69
N SER A 4 -10.90 3.75 -3.36
CA SER A 4 -9.98 2.62 -3.46
C SER A 4 -9.34 2.25 -2.12
N LEU A 5 -8.82 3.23 -1.35
CA LEU A 5 -8.26 3.00 -0.02
C LEU A 5 -9.31 2.54 0.99
N VAL A 6 -10.52 3.10 0.92
CA VAL A 6 -11.66 2.67 1.75
C VAL A 6 -11.98 1.19 1.48
N ARG A 7 -12.05 0.80 0.21
CA ARG A 7 -12.32 -0.59 -0.20
C ARG A 7 -11.21 -1.53 0.24
N LEU A 8 -9.95 -1.19 -0.03
CA LEU A 8 -8.80 -1.98 0.40
C LEU A 8 -8.80 -2.19 1.91
N LYS A 9 -9.00 -1.12 2.69
CA LYS A 9 -9.13 -1.20 4.15
C LYS A 9 -10.23 -2.19 4.54
N ALA A 10 -11.42 -2.07 3.97
CA ALA A 10 -12.54 -2.95 4.28
C ALA A 10 -12.22 -4.43 3.98
N SER A 11 -11.57 -4.72 2.85
CA SER A 11 -11.19 -6.09 2.48
C SER A 11 -10.12 -6.67 3.41
N VAL A 12 -9.12 -5.87 3.81
CA VAL A 12 -8.07 -6.30 4.76
C VAL A 12 -8.68 -6.62 6.13
N PHE A 13 -9.49 -5.72 6.69
CA PHE A 13 -10.13 -5.96 8.00
C PHE A 13 -11.23 -7.03 7.95
N GLY A 14 -11.86 -7.23 6.79
CA GLY A 14 -12.81 -8.32 6.55
C GLY A 14 -12.17 -9.67 6.26
N ASN A 15 -10.83 -9.77 6.26
CA ASN A 15 -10.05 -10.96 5.91
C ASN A 15 -10.40 -11.53 4.52
N ASN A 16 -10.85 -10.68 3.59
CA ASN A 16 -11.13 -11.05 2.20
C ASN A 16 -9.88 -10.81 1.37
N LEU A 17 -8.92 -11.75 1.46
CA LEU A 17 -7.60 -11.62 0.83
C LEU A 17 -7.67 -11.58 -0.70
N THR A 18 -8.67 -12.24 -1.31
CA THR A 18 -8.92 -12.16 -2.75
C THR A 18 -9.30 -10.75 -3.18
N GLU A 19 -10.23 -10.11 -2.48
CA GLU A 19 -10.62 -8.73 -2.78
C GLU A 19 -9.51 -7.74 -2.45
N ALA A 20 -8.81 -7.94 -1.32
CA ALA A 20 -7.66 -7.14 -0.93
C ALA A 20 -6.59 -7.16 -2.03
N SER A 21 -6.26 -8.35 -2.56
CA SER A 21 -5.31 -8.51 -3.67
C SER A 21 -5.70 -7.69 -4.90
N HIS A 22 -6.98 -7.71 -5.28
CA HIS A 22 -7.49 -6.93 -6.42
C HIS A 22 -7.51 -5.42 -6.14
N ALA A 23 -7.65 -5.00 -4.88
CA ALA A 23 -7.73 -3.61 -4.49
C ALA A 23 -6.36 -2.92 -4.31
N ILE A 24 -5.26 -3.68 -4.17
CA ILE A 24 -3.91 -3.13 -3.96
C ILE A 24 -3.47 -2.21 -5.09
N ASP A 25 -3.50 -2.69 -6.35
CA ASP A 25 -2.94 -1.93 -7.47
C ASP A 25 -3.74 -0.64 -7.77
N PRO A 26 -5.09 -0.67 -7.81
CA PRO A 26 -5.88 0.55 -7.97
C PRO A 26 -5.64 1.55 -6.83
N CYS A 27 -5.55 1.07 -5.59
CA CYS A 27 -5.29 1.95 -4.45
C CYS A 27 -3.90 2.58 -4.53
N LEU A 28 -2.87 1.81 -4.92
CA LEU A 28 -1.52 2.34 -5.10
C LEU A 28 -1.50 3.39 -6.22
N HIS A 29 -2.13 3.10 -7.35
CA HIS A 29 -2.22 4.04 -8.47
C HIS A 29 -2.87 5.37 -8.05
N ASP A 30 -4.01 5.33 -7.38
CA ASP A 30 -4.71 6.55 -6.92
C ASP A 30 -3.86 7.37 -5.95
N ILE A 31 -3.12 6.71 -5.05
CA ILE A 31 -2.23 7.37 -4.09
C ILE A 31 -1.06 8.04 -4.81
N LEU A 32 -0.48 7.38 -5.81
CA LEU A 32 0.64 7.90 -6.59
C LEU A 32 0.22 9.09 -7.47
N ASP A 33 -0.95 9.02 -8.10
CA ASP A 33 -1.50 10.09 -8.94
C ASP A 33 -1.78 11.37 -8.12
N GLN A 34 -2.30 11.22 -6.91
CA GLN A 34 -2.64 12.35 -6.03
C GLN A 34 -1.48 12.82 -5.16
N TYR A 35 -0.42 12.03 -5.06
CA TYR A 35 0.72 12.29 -4.18
C TYR A 35 0.33 12.55 -2.71
N ASP A 36 -0.70 11.85 -2.21
CA ASP A 36 -1.24 12.06 -0.87
C ASP A 36 -0.48 11.23 0.18
N HIS A 37 0.43 11.89 0.91
CA HIS A 37 1.24 11.29 1.97
C HIS A 37 0.43 10.67 3.12
N SER A 38 -0.74 11.21 3.44
CA SER A 38 -1.57 10.69 4.52
C SER A 38 -2.17 9.34 4.14
N GLN A 39 -2.65 9.23 2.90
CA GLN A 39 -3.17 7.98 2.34
C GLN A 39 -2.07 6.96 2.11
N MET A 40 -0.90 7.40 1.66
CA MET A 40 0.29 6.55 1.53
C MET A 40 0.68 5.91 2.86
N THR A 41 0.65 6.67 3.95
CA THR A 41 0.94 6.15 5.30
C THR A 41 -0.02 5.03 5.69
N VAL A 42 -1.32 5.22 5.47
CA VAL A 42 -2.34 4.20 5.76
C VAL A 42 -2.15 2.97 4.88
N PHE A 43 -1.91 3.18 3.59
CA PHE A 43 -1.65 2.09 2.63
C PHE A 43 -0.42 1.27 3.01
N THR A 44 0.69 1.90 3.40
CA THR A 44 1.89 1.20 3.89
C THR A 44 1.55 0.29 5.06
N ARG A 45 0.81 0.78 6.07
CA ARG A 45 0.41 -0.05 7.23
C ARG A 45 -0.46 -1.23 6.82
N LEU A 46 -1.38 -1.04 5.87
CA LEU A 46 -2.19 -2.14 5.36
C LEU A 46 -1.33 -3.17 4.62
N MET A 47 -0.31 -2.76 3.87
CA MET A 47 0.58 -3.70 3.18
C MET A 47 1.45 -4.48 4.17
N GLU A 48 1.96 -3.83 5.21
CA GLU A 48 2.71 -4.50 6.28
C GLU A 48 1.89 -5.61 6.95
N MET A 49 0.59 -5.38 7.20
CA MET A 49 -0.31 -6.41 7.74
C MET A 49 -0.50 -7.62 6.82
N LEU A 50 -0.30 -7.44 5.52
CA LEU A 50 -0.49 -8.48 4.51
C LEU A 50 0.79 -9.27 4.20
N LEU A 51 1.94 -8.87 4.76
CA LEU A 51 3.22 -9.55 4.51
C LEU A 51 3.26 -10.99 5.03
N ASP A 52 2.47 -11.31 6.04
CA ASP A 52 2.37 -12.66 6.61
C ASP A 52 1.20 -13.49 6.02
N THR A 53 0.66 -13.06 4.87
CA THR A 53 -0.51 -13.69 4.22
C THR A 53 -0.17 -14.29 2.86
N ASP A 54 -1.16 -14.94 2.22
CA ASP A 54 -1.05 -15.52 0.87
C ASP A 54 -0.78 -14.48 -0.23
N ILE A 55 -0.99 -13.19 0.04
CA ILE A 55 -0.75 -12.08 -0.90
C ILE A 55 0.52 -11.28 -0.58
N SER A 56 1.42 -11.86 0.24
CA SER A 56 2.69 -11.26 0.68
C SER A 56 3.59 -10.77 -0.46
N ASP A 57 3.66 -11.50 -1.58
CA ASP A 57 4.42 -11.10 -2.77
C ASP A 57 3.91 -9.79 -3.37
N LYS A 58 2.59 -9.60 -3.38
CA LYS A 58 1.95 -8.41 -3.94
C LYS A 58 2.10 -7.23 -3.00
N ALA A 59 1.87 -7.45 -1.70
CA ALA A 59 2.12 -6.46 -0.66
C ALA A 59 3.59 -5.99 -0.66
N SER A 60 4.54 -6.92 -0.78
CA SER A 60 5.97 -6.64 -0.86
C SER A 60 6.33 -5.78 -2.08
N LYS A 61 5.75 -6.06 -3.25
CA LYS A 61 5.95 -5.24 -4.45
C LYS A 61 5.40 -3.83 -4.27
N ALA A 62 4.21 -3.70 -3.71
CA ALA A 62 3.59 -2.40 -3.45
C ALA A 62 4.43 -1.56 -2.48
N LEU A 63 4.95 -2.16 -1.41
CA LEU A 63 5.86 -1.50 -0.47
C LEU A 63 7.14 -1.00 -1.15
N LYS A 64 7.76 -1.82 -2.01
CA LYS A 64 8.94 -1.39 -2.79
C LYS A 64 8.64 -0.17 -3.67
N ILE A 65 7.47 -0.12 -4.31
CA ILE A 65 7.05 1.04 -5.11
C ILE A 65 6.88 2.27 -4.23
N VAL A 66 6.21 2.13 -3.08
CA VAL A 66 6.05 3.23 -2.13
C VAL A 66 7.42 3.73 -1.65
N ASP A 67 8.37 2.84 -1.37
CA ASP A 67 9.72 3.21 -0.96
C ASP A 67 10.54 3.86 -2.08
N LEU A 68 10.31 3.50 -3.35
CA LEU A 68 10.91 4.18 -4.51
C LEU A 68 10.34 5.60 -4.70
N VAL A 69 9.04 5.79 -4.43
CA VAL A 69 8.37 7.08 -4.58
C VAL A 69 8.63 7.99 -3.39
N LYS A 70 8.90 7.41 -2.21
CA LYS A 70 9.48 8.15 -1.09
C LYS A 70 10.83 8.72 -1.56
N PHE A 71 10.80 10.03 -1.80
CA PHE A 71 11.90 10.98 -1.72
C PHE A 71 13.13 10.42 -0.99
N PRO A 72 14.35 10.73 -1.50
CA PRO A 72 15.58 10.02 -1.21
C PRO A 72 15.68 9.63 0.25
N ILE A 73 15.95 8.34 0.48
CA ILE A 73 16.68 7.89 1.67
C ILE A 73 17.73 8.98 1.86
N LYS A 74 17.70 9.73 2.97
CA LYS A 74 18.85 10.56 3.32
C LYS A 74 20.03 9.64 3.13
N LYS A 75 20.84 9.87 2.08
CA LYS A 75 22.18 9.28 2.02
C LYS A 75 22.72 9.61 3.39
N ALA A 76 22.90 8.59 4.22
CA ALA A 76 23.74 8.74 5.38
C ALA A 76 25.08 9.18 4.77
N MET A 77 25.33 10.49 4.87
CA MET A 77 26.64 11.05 4.66
C MET A 77 27.43 10.51 5.84
N GLU A 78 28.13 9.40 5.61
CA GLU A 78 29.39 9.13 6.29
C GLU A 78 30.50 9.84 5.51
#